data_AF-A0A345NRI6-F1
#
_entry.id   AF-A0A345NRI6-F1
#
_cell.length_a   1.000
_cell.length_b   1.000
_cell.length_c   1.000
_cell.angle_alpha   90.00
_cell.angle_beta   90.00
_cell.angle_gamma   90.00
#
_symmetry.space_group_name_H-M   'P 1'
#
loop_
_entity.id
_entity.type
_entity.pdbx_description
1 polymer ?
#
loop_
_entity_poly.entity_id
_entity_poly.type
_entity_poly.pdbx_seq_one_letter_code
_entity_poly.pdbx_strand_id
1 'polypeptide(L)'
;MLNIGGGEIVVLVILALVILGPARLPHYASMLARGVRQLRDLADGAKAQIRQEMGPAFDDVDWRQLDPRQYDPRRIVREALASPAPGRRTPAAGSAPGLPAPAAQSRRAGSTTAWAAPSSATYDPVLPTPFDTDAT
;
A
#
# COMPACT_ATOMS: atom_id res chain seq x y z
N MET A 1 3.59 -8.19 -9.35
CA MET A 1 4.91 -7.53 -9.43
C MET A 1 4.95 -6.76 -10.74
N LEU A 2 5.18 -5.44 -10.70
CA LEU A 2 5.35 -4.63 -11.91
C LEU A 2 6.79 -4.81 -12.39
N ASN A 3 6.99 -5.77 -13.31
CA ASN A 3 8.26 -5.92 -14.02
C ASN A 3 8.31 -4.87 -15.12
N ILE A 4 8.63 -3.63 -14.75
CA ILE A 4 8.79 -2.50 -15.66
C ILE A 4 10.29 -2.23 -15.76
N GLY A 5 10.87 -2.55 -16.91
CA GLY A 5 12.23 -2.16 -17.27
C GLY A 5 12.28 -0.74 -17.83
N GLY A 6 13.49 -0.26 -18.10
CA GLY A 6 13.70 1.07 -18.67
C GLY A 6 13.04 1.25 -20.05
N GLY A 7 12.91 0.17 -20.84
CA GLY A 7 12.25 0.19 -22.14
C GLY A 7 10.74 0.38 -22.03
N GLU A 8 10.08 -0.33 -21.11
CA GLU A 8 8.64 -0.24 -20.89
C GLU A 8 8.22 1.17 -20.44
N ILE A 9 9.01 1.85 -19.61
CA ILE A 9 8.72 3.25 -19.23
C ILE A 9 8.71 4.17 -20.45
N VAL A 10 9.67 4.02 -21.36
CA VAL A 10 9.73 4.85 -22.57
C VAL A 10 8.48 4.64 -23.42
N VAL A 11 8.05 3.38 -23.61
CA VAL A 11 6.81 3.06 -24.35
C VAL A 11 5.59 3.70 -23.69
N LEU A 12 5.48 3.65 -22.36
CA LEU A 12 4.38 4.30 -21.62
C LEU A 12 4.38 5.83 -21.78
N VAL A 13 5.56 6.46 -21.76
CA VAL A 13 5.68 7.91 -21.97
C VAL A 13 5.23 8.29 -23.39
N ILE A 14 5.68 7.54 -24.41
CA ILE A 14 5.26 7.77 -25.80
C ILE A 14 3.74 7.61 -25.92
N LEU A 15 3.17 6.55 -25.34
CA LEU A 15 1.73 6.31 -25.37
C LEU A 15 0.96 7.45 -24.68
N ALA A 16 1.43 7.91 -23.52
CA ALA A 16 0.84 9.04 -22.81
C ALA A 16 0.91 10.34 -23.63
N LEU A 17 2.03 10.59 -24.32
CA LEU A 17 2.19 11.74 -25.22
C LEU A 17 1.21 11.68 -26.40
N VAL A 18 0.94 10.49 -26.95
CA VAL A 18 -0.01 10.31 -28.06
C VAL A 18 -1.46 10.49 -27.58
N ILE A 19 -1.85 9.88 -26.47
CA ILE A 19 -3.22 9.94 -25.95
C ILE A 19 -3.57 11.36 -25.46
N LEU A 20 -2.68 11.96 -24.68
CA LEU A 20 -2.94 13.24 -24.01
C LEU A 20 -2.51 14.45 -24.86
N GLY A 21 -1.55 14.24 -25.77
CA GLY A 21 -0.91 15.26 -26.58
C GLY A 21 0.32 15.88 -25.88
N PRO A 22 1.47 16.03 -26.58
CA PRO A 22 2.70 16.57 -25.99
C PRO A 22 2.55 18.03 -25.54
N ALA A 23 1.68 18.80 -26.18
CA ALA A 23 1.41 20.18 -25.81
C ALA A 23 0.63 20.31 -24.49
N ARG A 24 -0.19 19.32 -24.10
CA ARG A 24 -1.06 19.39 -22.92
C ARG A 24 -0.44 18.75 -21.67
N LEU A 25 0.46 17.78 -21.85
CA LEU A 25 1.18 17.14 -20.73
C LEU A 25 1.86 18.11 -19.75
N PRO A 26 2.66 19.12 -20.19
CA PRO A 26 3.30 20.04 -19.25
C PRO A 26 2.27 20.87 -18.46
N HIS A 27 1.13 21.18 -19.08
CA HIS A 27 0.04 21.88 -18.40
C HIS A 27 -0.56 21.03 -17.27
N TYR A 28 -0.90 19.77 -17.53
CA TYR A 28 -1.42 18.85 -16.51
C TYR A 28 -0.38 18.52 -15.43
N ALA A 29 0.87 18.29 -15.81
CA ALA A 29 1.97 18.06 -14.87
C ALA A 29 2.16 19.25 -13.93
N SER A 30 2.05 20.49 -14.43
CA SER A 30 2.11 21.70 -13.59
C SER A 30 0.94 21.79 -12.59
N MET A 31 -0.25 21.32 -12.97
CA MET A 31 -1.42 21.31 -12.08
C MET A 31 -1.24 20.26 -10.98
N LEU A 32 -0.80 19.05 -11.35
CA LEU A 32 -0.49 18.01 -10.39
C LEU A 32 0.63 18.44 -9.43
N ALA A 33 1.72 19.02 -9.94
CA ALA A 33 2.83 19.50 -9.12
C ALA A 33 2.39 20.56 -8.10
N ARG A 34 1.51 21.48 -8.51
CA ARG A 34 0.90 22.46 -7.60
C ARG A 34 0.02 21.80 -6.55
N GLY A 35 -0.83 20.85 -6.94
CA GLY A 35 -1.68 20.09 -6.01
C GLY A 35 -0.89 19.28 -5.00
N VAL A 36 0.18 18.60 -5.43
CA VAL A 36 1.08 17.85 -4.54
C VAL A 36 1.78 18.78 -3.55
N ARG A 37 2.20 19.97 -4.00
CA ARG A 37 2.82 20.97 -3.11
C ARG A 37 1.83 21.48 -2.07
N GLN A 38 0.61 21.81 -2.48
CA GLN A 38 -0.45 22.22 -1.56
C GLN A 38 -0.80 21.12 -0.56
N LEU A 39 -0.93 19.87 -1.02
CA LEU A 39 -1.18 18.72 -0.15
C LEU A 39 -0.05 18.54 0.88
N ARG A 40 1.20 18.70 0.45
CA ARG A 40 2.36 18.68 1.35
C ARG A 40 2.29 19.79 2.38
N ASP A 41 2.03 21.02 1.95
CA ASP A 41 1.95 22.18 2.84
C ASP A 41 0.81 22.00 3.87
N LEU A 42 -0.34 21.45 3.45
CA LEU A 42 -1.45 21.08 4.33
C LEU A 42 -1.05 19.97 5.32
N ALA A 43 -0.38 18.92 4.85
CA ALA A 43 0.06 17.81 5.70
C ALA A 43 1.10 18.26 6.73
N ASP A 44 2.04 19.12 6.33
CA ASP A 44 3.06 19.69 7.20
C ASP A 44 2.41 20.61 8.26
N GLY A 45 1.41 21.41 7.87
CA GLY A 45 0.63 22.24 8.80
C GLY A 45 -0.20 21.42 9.80
N ALA A 46 -0.90 20.39 9.34
CA ALA A 46 -1.62 19.47 10.21
C ALA A 46 -0.68 18.77 11.18
N LYS A 47 0.47 18.28 10.71
CA LYS A 47 1.50 17.67 11.57
C LYS A 47 2.01 18.64 12.64
N ALA A 48 2.16 19.92 12.33
CA ALA A 48 2.57 20.94 13.29
C ALA A 48 1.50 21.21 14.37
N GLN A 49 0.23 21.31 13.98
CA GLN A 49 -0.89 21.49 14.91
C GLN A 49 -1.01 20.30 15.88
N ILE A 50 -0.97 19.09 15.32
CA ILE A 50 -1.10 17.86 16.08
C ILE A 50 0.10 17.69 17.05
N ARG A 51 1.31 18.09 16.64
CA ARG A 51 2.51 18.15 17.51
C ARG A 51 2.36 19.16 18.66
N GLN A 52 1.68 20.29 18.43
CA GLN A 52 1.43 21.30 19.47
C GLN A 52 0.43 20.82 20.52
N GLU A 53 -0.62 20.11 20.12
CA GLU A 53 -1.71 19.71 21.01
C GLU A 53 -1.42 18.44 21.81
N MET A 54 -0.68 17.47 21.26
CA MET A 54 -0.40 16.20 21.94
C MET A 54 0.93 16.16 22.72
N GLY A 55 1.72 17.23 22.69
CA GLY A 55 3.00 17.29 23.40
C GLY A 55 3.99 16.20 22.95
N PRO A 56 5.07 15.94 23.71
CA PRO A 56 6.20 15.09 23.30
C PRO A 56 5.86 13.62 22.94
N ALA A 57 4.62 13.17 23.13
CA ALA A 57 4.11 11.89 22.62
C ALA A 57 4.02 11.83 21.07
N PHE A 58 4.24 12.94 20.37
CA PHE A 58 4.30 13.01 18.89
C PHE A 58 5.64 12.62 18.26
N ASP A 59 6.72 12.57 19.05
CA ASP A 59 8.06 12.24 18.56
C ASP A 59 8.33 10.72 18.50
N ASP A 60 7.50 9.90 19.16
CA ASP A 60 7.62 8.42 19.13
C ASP A 60 6.93 7.77 17.91
N VAL A 61 6.15 8.53 17.14
CA VAL A 61 5.55 8.00 15.92
C VAL A 61 6.60 8.02 14.80
N ASP A 62 6.95 6.81 14.37
CA ASP A 62 8.08 6.52 13.50
C ASP A 62 7.84 6.92 12.03
N TRP A 63 7.68 8.22 11.77
CA TRP A 63 7.47 8.75 10.43
C TRP A 63 8.71 8.62 9.54
N ARG A 64 9.89 8.35 10.12
CA ARG A 64 11.15 8.13 9.40
C ARG A 64 11.16 6.77 8.70
N GLN A 65 10.47 5.77 9.25
CA GLN A 65 10.25 4.49 8.57
C GLN A 65 9.31 4.62 7.35
N LEU A 66 8.50 5.68 7.30
CA LEU A 66 7.55 5.95 6.21
C LEU A 66 8.10 6.91 5.14
N ASP A 67 9.35 7.37 5.25
CA ASP A 67 10.00 8.27 4.29
C ASP A 67 10.53 7.47 3.08
N PRO A 68 9.89 7.55 1.89
CA PRO A 68 10.25 6.73 0.72
C PRO A 68 11.66 6.99 0.20
N ARG A 69 12.29 8.09 0.61
CA ARG A 69 13.65 8.46 0.20
C ARG A 69 14.74 7.80 1.02
N GLN A 70 14.39 7.22 2.17
CA GLN A 70 15.32 6.45 3.00
C GLN A 70 15.43 4.99 2.54
N TYR A 71 14.61 4.58 1.57
CA TYR A 71 14.80 3.35 0.80
C TYR A 71 15.92 3.57 -0.23
N ASP A 72 17.17 3.58 0.23
CA ASP A 72 18.33 3.88 -0.61
C ASP A 72 18.70 2.66 -1.46
N PRO A 73 18.39 2.65 -2.78
CA PRO A 73 18.53 1.47 -3.63
C PRO A 73 19.99 1.00 -3.76
N ARG A 74 20.95 1.89 -3.49
CA ARG A 74 22.38 1.59 -3.53
C ARG A 74 22.80 0.60 -2.44
N ARG A 75 22.10 0.56 -1.29
CA ARG A 75 22.37 -0.44 -0.25
C ARG A 75 21.98 -1.84 -0.71
N ILE A 76 20.85 -1.97 -1.38
CA ILE A 76 20.34 -3.25 -1.92
C ILE A 76 21.28 -3.80 -2.99
N VAL A 77 21.80 -2.94 -3.88
CA VAL A 77 22.76 -3.34 -4.92
C VAL A 77 24.11 -3.74 -4.32
N ARG A 78 24.59 -3.02 -3.29
CA ARG A 78 25.85 -3.37 -2.59
C ARG A 78 25.73 -4.69 -1.84
N GLU A 79 24.61 -4.96 -1.21
CA GLU A 79 24.34 -6.24 -0.54
C GLU A 79 24.24 -7.40 -1.54
N ALA A 80 23.64 -7.16 -2.70
CA ALA A 80 23.60 -8.14 -3.80
C ALA A 80 24.99 -8.44 -4.41
N LEU A 81 25.90 -7.45 -4.44
CA LEU A 81 27.27 -7.62 -4.95
C LEU A 81 28.26 -8.11 -3.88
N ALA A 82 28.01 -7.83 -2.60
CA ALA A 82 28.84 -8.24 -1.48
C ALA A 82 28.47 -9.64 -0.94
N SER A 83 27.30 -10.18 -1.29
CA SER A 83 26.95 -11.57 -0.99
C SER A 83 27.69 -12.52 -1.94
N PRO A 84 28.62 -13.36 -1.45
CA PRO A 84 29.10 -14.49 -2.26
C PRO A 84 27.91 -15.40 -2.55
N ALA A 85 27.69 -15.71 -3.82
CA ALA A 85 26.61 -16.56 -4.28
C ALA A 85 26.58 -17.91 -3.52
N PRO A 86 25.54 -18.23 -2.74
CA PRO A 86 25.38 -19.58 -2.24
C PRO A 86 24.90 -20.45 -3.39
N GLY A 87 25.83 -21.21 -3.96
CA GLY A 87 25.54 -22.52 -4.54
C GLY A 87 24.70 -22.50 -5.80
N ARG A 88 25.39 -22.42 -6.94
CA ARG A 88 24.99 -23.09 -8.19
C ARG A 88 24.65 -24.55 -7.88
N ARG A 89 23.37 -24.84 -7.63
CA ARG A 89 22.86 -26.21 -7.55
C ARG A 89 22.68 -26.71 -8.99
N THR A 90 23.66 -27.47 -9.46
CA THR A 90 23.56 -28.33 -10.64
C THR A 90 22.35 -29.26 -10.53
N PRO A 91 21.54 -29.44 -11.58
CA PRO A 91 20.45 -30.40 -11.56
C PRO A 91 21.04 -31.81 -11.72
N ALA A 92 21.18 -32.55 -10.63
CA ALA A 92 21.42 -33.97 -10.67
C ALA A 92 20.08 -34.69 -10.67
N ALA A 93 19.85 -35.46 -11.73
CA ALA A 93 18.73 -36.37 -11.90
C ALA A 93 18.75 -37.46 -10.81
N GLY A 94 17.56 -37.90 -10.38
CA GLY A 94 17.37 -39.20 -9.76
C GLY A 94 16.52 -39.21 -8.49
N SER A 95 15.49 -40.07 -8.54
CA SER A 95 14.77 -40.69 -7.41
C SER A 95 13.50 -39.97 -6.90
N ALA A 96 12.36 -40.43 -7.43
CA ALA A 96 11.11 -40.51 -6.67
C ALA A 96 11.28 -41.51 -5.51
N PRO A 97 10.61 -41.33 -4.36
CA PRO A 97 9.28 -41.95 -4.22
C PRO A 97 8.29 -41.24 -3.25
N GLY A 98 7.00 -41.53 -3.45
CA GLY A 98 6.04 -41.74 -2.36
C GLY A 98 5.18 -40.56 -1.89
N LEU A 99 3.92 -40.51 -2.33
CA LEU A 99 2.86 -39.77 -1.62
C LEU A 99 2.41 -40.54 -0.37
N PRO A 100 2.07 -39.84 0.73
CA PRO A 100 1.02 -40.27 1.64
C PRO A 100 -0.24 -39.40 1.49
N ALA A 101 -1.38 -40.09 1.54
CA ALA A 101 -2.76 -39.58 1.49
C ALA A 101 -3.11 -38.60 2.65
N PRO A 102 -4.20 -37.81 2.52
CA PRO A 102 -4.57 -36.84 3.55
C PRO A 102 -5.32 -37.48 4.72
N ALA A 103 -4.83 -37.30 5.93
CA ALA A 103 -5.56 -37.61 7.16
C ALA A 103 -6.34 -36.39 7.64
N ALA A 104 -7.66 -36.54 7.75
CA ALA A 104 -8.58 -35.58 8.32
C ALA A 104 -8.28 -35.32 9.79
N GLN A 105 -8.28 -34.05 10.22
CA GLN A 105 -8.37 -33.70 11.64
C GLN A 105 -9.43 -32.62 11.89
N SER A 106 -10.53 -33.13 12.44
CA SER A 106 -11.56 -32.47 13.24
C SER A 106 -10.97 -31.41 14.17
N ARG A 107 -11.57 -30.21 14.16
CA ARG A 107 -11.38 -29.22 15.23
C ARG A 107 -12.74 -28.83 15.79
N ARG A 108 -12.97 -29.24 17.04
CA ARG A 108 -14.15 -28.94 17.85
C ARG A 108 -14.13 -27.49 18.33
N ALA A 109 -15.32 -26.90 18.28
CA ALA A 109 -15.92 -25.96 19.22
C ALA A 109 -14.98 -25.01 19.99
N GLY A 110 -14.83 -23.79 19.45
CA GLY A 110 -14.58 -22.58 20.23
C GLY A 110 -15.84 -21.71 20.16
N SER A 111 -16.44 -21.44 21.32
CA SER A 111 -17.55 -20.51 21.50
C SER A 111 -17.17 -19.12 21.00
N THR A 112 -17.74 -18.71 19.86
CA THR A 112 -17.69 -17.32 19.41
C THR A 112 -19.00 -16.67 19.84
N THR A 113 -18.92 -15.64 20.67
CA THR A 113 -19.98 -14.63 20.74
C THR A 113 -20.09 -14.06 19.34
N ALA A 114 -21.13 -14.50 18.62
CA ALA A 114 -21.42 -14.02 17.29
C ALA A 114 -21.75 -12.53 17.41
N TRP A 115 -20.85 -11.68 16.92
CA TRP A 115 -21.19 -10.30 16.62
C TRP A 115 -22.29 -10.33 15.56
N ALA A 116 -23.51 -9.96 15.95
CA ALA A 116 -24.63 -9.86 15.03
C ALA A 116 -24.24 -8.88 13.92
N ALA A 117 -24.14 -9.39 12.70
CA ALA A 117 -23.95 -8.55 11.52
C ALA A 117 -25.10 -7.53 11.47
N PRO A 118 -24.83 -6.24 11.19
CA PRO A 118 -25.90 -5.27 11.02
C PRO A 118 -26.80 -5.74 9.88
N SER A 119 -28.07 -6.01 10.19
CA SER A 119 -29.07 -6.30 9.16
C SER A 119 -29.11 -5.10 8.22
N SER A 120 -28.86 -5.32 6.94
CA SER A 120 -29.02 -4.29 5.91
C SER A 120 -30.49 -3.89 5.86
N ALA A 121 -30.84 -2.85 6.62
CA ALA A 121 -32.12 -2.19 6.52
C ALA A 121 -32.21 -1.62 5.10
N THR A 122 -33.12 -2.18 4.30
CA THR A 122 -33.49 -1.61 3.01
C THR A 122 -33.95 -0.18 3.26
N TYR A 123 -33.20 0.80 2.74
CA TYR A 123 -33.53 2.21 2.84
C TYR A 123 -34.89 2.45 2.19
N ASP A 124 -35.86 2.86 3.01
CA ASP A 124 -37.20 3.24 2.54
C ASP A 124 -37.29 4.77 2.48
N PRO A 125 -37.35 5.37 1.27
CA PRO A 125 -37.31 6.81 1.08
C PRO A 125 -38.59 7.53 1.53
N VAL A 126 -39.68 6.82 1.83
CA VAL A 126 -40.92 7.44 2.35
C VAL A 126 -40.96 7.53 3.88
N LEU A 127 -40.03 6.88 4.60
CA LEU A 127 -39.92 7.07 6.04
C LEU A 127 -39.08 8.32 6.38
N PRO A 128 -39.51 9.14 7.35
CA PRO A 128 -38.68 10.21 7.87
C PRO A 128 -37.41 9.63 8.52
N THR A 129 -36.30 10.32 8.35
CA THR A 129 -35.02 9.95 8.98
C THR A 129 -35.18 9.92 10.50
N PRO A 130 -34.80 8.82 11.18
CA PRO A 130 -34.86 8.75 12.64
C PRO A 130 -34.02 9.86 13.30
N PHE A 131 -34.54 10.44 14.37
CA PHE A 131 -33.82 11.44 15.15
C PHE A 131 -32.72 10.74 15.97
N ASP A 132 -31.47 11.21 15.85
CA ASP A 132 -30.34 10.71 16.64
C ASP A 132 -30.28 11.45 17.98
N THR A 133 -30.46 10.73 19.08
CA THR A 133 -30.47 11.29 20.45
C THR A 133 -29.08 11.41 21.07
N ASP A 134 -28.04 10.82 20.47
CA ASP A 134 -26.67 10.85 21.00
C ASP A 134 -25.86 12.07 20.51
N ALA A 135 -26.45 12.92 19.66
CA ALA A 135 -25.81 14.09 19.07
C ALA A 135 -25.95 15.40 19.89
N THR A 136 -25.96 15.35 21.23
CA THR A 136 -25.95 16.52 22.12
C THR A 136 -24.59 16.71 22.78
#